data_AF-A0A2U2ZZG9-F1
#
_entry.id   AF-A0A2U2ZZG9-F1
#
_cell.length_a   1.000
_cell.length_b   1.000
_cell.length_c   1.000
_cell.angle_alpha   90.00
_cell.angle_beta   90.00
_cell.angle_gamma   90.00
#
_symmetry.space_group_name_H-M   'P 1'
#
loop_
_entity.id
_entity.type
_entity.pdbx_description
1 polymer ?
#
loop_
_entity_poly.entity_id
_entity_poly.type
_entity_poly.pdbx_seq_one_letter_code
_entity_poly.pdbx_strand_id
1 'polypeptide(L)'
;MSTDVWTTVWAASPQLPSEGFTPNWSREGFWRQSLRQVVPLSGGGERVRIRLSNAYGTSSVRVAGASAGGRRLSFGGRPDVAIPARGEAVSDPARLAVAAGESVAVTLYFDAATGPATFHAQAFATSHRGEGELLESADGFDAVSESWYFLSAVEADAGRGDGVVLFGDSITDGFGSTTGADRRWSDALARLTGRPVLNAGIGGNLLLNDSAWYGEKGVHRFGRDVLSQAGVDTVVVLLGLNDIGFSEAGEQPTYRPAPVVEADELIAGYRALIRQARSRGLTVVGATLLPFGGSDHWGGHAAEVSREVNEWISRAGEYDAVVDLHRVMADPADPDRLHPAYDFGDHLHPNDKGYQVMAEALAAVLQPVV
;
A
#
# COMPACT_ATOMS: atom_id res chain seq x y z
N MET A 1 -24.62 -10.47 -20.97
CA MET A 1 -23.96 -9.17 -20.75
C MET A 1 -22.52 -9.49 -20.46
N SER A 2 -21.57 -8.99 -21.24
CA SER A 2 -20.14 -9.18 -20.95
C SER A 2 -19.88 -8.53 -19.59
N THR A 3 -19.59 -9.33 -18.56
CA THR A 3 -19.08 -8.81 -17.31
C THR A 3 -17.67 -8.31 -17.62
N ASP A 4 -17.52 -7.01 -17.84
CA ASP A 4 -16.21 -6.38 -18.04
C ASP A 4 -15.30 -6.84 -16.88
N VAL A 5 -14.22 -7.56 -17.22
CA VAL A 5 -13.26 -8.09 -16.26
C VAL A 5 -12.29 -6.95 -15.94
N TRP A 6 -12.48 -6.35 -14.77
CA TRP A 6 -11.61 -5.29 -14.27
C TRP A 6 -10.42 -5.87 -13.53
N THR A 7 -9.27 -5.23 -13.73
CA THR A 7 -8.04 -5.51 -12.99
C THR A 7 -7.64 -4.23 -12.26
N THR A 8 -7.39 -4.32 -10.96
CA THR A 8 -6.79 -3.21 -10.23
C THR A 8 -5.33 -3.06 -10.67
N VAL A 9 -4.95 -1.87 -11.11
CA VAL A 9 -3.62 -1.57 -11.66
C VAL A 9 -2.84 -0.56 -10.82
N TRP A 10 -3.49 0.06 -9.84
CA TRP A 10 -2.88 0.84 -8.77
C TRP A 10 -3.83 0.83 -7.57
N ALA A 11 -3.29 0.84 -6.35
CA ALA A 11 -4.06 0.92 -5.12
C ALA A 11 -3.27 1.64 -4.02
N ALA A 12 -3.99 2.16 -3.03
CA ALA A 12 -3.43 2.67 -1.78
C ALA A 12 -4.35 2.30 -0.61
N SER A 13 -3.75 1.78 0.47
CA SER A 13 -4.51 1.39 1.68
C SER A 13 -4.97 2.65 2.44
N PRO A 14 -6.26 2.82 2.73
CA PRO A 14 -6.73 3.99 3.45
C PRO A 14 -6.36 3.94 4.94
N GLN A 15 -6.10 5.11 5.50
CA GLN A 15 -5.80 5.41 6.89
C GLN A 15 -6.72 6.51 7.43
N LEU A 16 -6.85 6.53 8.76
CA LEU A 16 -7.51 7.58 9.51
C LEU A 16 -6.81 8.93 9.28
N PRO A 17 -7.55 10.04 9.10
CA PRO A 17 -6.96 11.37 9.10
C PRO A 17 -6.14 11.60 10.38
N SER A 18 -4.91 12.06 10.24
CA SER A 18 -3.97 12.22 11.36
C SER A 18 -2.98 13.35 11.11
N GLU A 19 -2.23 13.72 12.15
CA GLU A 19 -1.14 14.70 12.00
C GLU A 19 -0.03 14.16 11.10
N GLY A 20 0.19 12.84 11.08
CA GLY A 20 1.19 12.19 10.26
C GLY A 20 2.62 12.55 10.67
N PHE A 21 3.59 12.07 9.88
CA PHE A 21 5.03 12.37 10.08
C PHE A 21 5.51 13.53 9.22
N THR A 22 4.71 13.93 8.22
CA THR A 22 4.99 15.02 7.30
C THR A 22 3.73 15.88 7.12
N PRO A 23 3.88 17.17 6.74
CA PRO A 23 2.73 18.03 6.46
C PRO A 23 1.76 17.41 5.44
N ASN A 24 0.50 17.31 5.84
CA ASN A 24 -0.58 16.74 5.04
C ASN A 24 -1.89 17.50 5.31
N TRP A 25 -2.90 17.23 4.50
CA TRP A 25 -4.20 17.94 4.52
C TRP A 25 -5.32 17.09 5.12
N SER A 26 -5.01 15.94 5.73
CA SER A 26 -6.05 14.97 6.07
C SER A 26 -6.96 15.48 7.18
N ARG A 27 -6.45 16.19 8.19
CA ARG A 27 -7.27 16.73 9.29
C ARG A 27 -8.11 17.94 8.86
N GLU A 28 -7.59 18.75 7.95
CA GLU A 28 -8.23 19.97 7.44
C GLU A 28 -9.29 19.65 6.39
N GLY A 29 -8.98 18.69 5.50
CA GLY A 29 -9.78 18.36 4.34
C GLY A 29 -9.59 19.35 3.20
N PHE A 30 -10.63 19.44 2.37
CA PHE A 30 -10.65 20.27 1.16
C PHE A 30 -11.94 21.09 1.12
N TRP A 31 -11.87 22.29 0.55
CA TRP A 31 -13.04 23.13 0.30
C TRP A 31 -12.76 24.09 -0.86
N ARG A 32 -13.59 24.03 -1.90
CA ARG A 32 -13.44 24.81 -3.15
C ARG A 32 -12.08 24.61 -3.82
N GLN A 33 -11.55 23.41 -3.72
CA GLN A 33 -10.20 23.07 -4.18
C GLN A 33 -10.23 21.84 -5.09
N SER A 34 -9.26 21.79 -5.99
CA SER A 34 -8.92 20.61 -6.76
C SER A 34 -7.70 19.93 -6.17
N LEU A 35 -7.78 18.61 -6.01
CA LEU A 35 -6.70 17.72 -5.62
C LEU A 35 -6.26 16.91 -6.83
N ARG A 36 -5.00 16.97 -7.23
CA ARG A 36 -4.41 16.17 -8.30
C ARG A 36 -3.41 15.17 -7.74
N GLN A 37 -3.56 13.91 -8.14
CA GLN A 37 -2.77 12.77 -7.67
C GLN A 37 -2.23 12.03 -8.88
N VAL A 38 -0.91 11.94 -9.00
CA VAL A 38 -0.25 11.29 -10.15
C VAL A 38 0.15 9.88 -9.75
N VAL A 39 -0.56 8.89 -10.26
CA VAL A 39 -0.40 7.50 -9.83
C VAL A 39 0.28 6.65 -10.91
N PRO A 40 1.38 5.94 -10.60
CA PRO A 40 2.01 5.01 -11.53
C PRO A 40 1.16 3.75 -11.66
N LEU A 41 0.89 3.31 -12.89
CA LEU A 41 0.06 2.13 -13.15
C LEU A 41 0.94 0.90 -13.38
N SER A 42 0.64 -0.19 -12.68
CA SER A 42 1.32 -1.48 -12.87
C SER A 42 0.74 -2.34 -14.00
N GLY A 43 -0.40 -1.92 -14.57
CA GLY A 43 -1.08 -2.58 -15.68
C GLY A 43 -1.75 -1.57 -16.61
N GLY A 44 -2.22 -2.05 -17.77
CA GLY A 44 -2.80 -1.21 -18.82
C GLY A 44 -4.20 -1.66 -19.25
N GLY A 45 -4.84 -0.88 -20.13
CA GLY A 45 -6.18 -1.16 -20.68
C GLY A 45 -6.67 -0.02 -21.57
N GLU A 46 -7.87 -0.17 -22.13
CA GLU A 46 -8.49 0.82 -23.03
C GLU A 46 -9.50 1.73 -22.30
N ARG A 47 -10.02 1.23 -21.17
CA ARG A 47 -10.88 1.97 -20.27
C ARG A 47 -10.32 1.89 -18.86
N VAL A 48 -10.48 2.99 -18.14
CA VAL A 48 -10.17 3.07 -16.71
C VAL A 48 -11.40 3.45 -15.92
N ARG A 49 -11.41 3.08 -14.64
CA ARG A 49 -12.29 3.64 -13.63
C ARG A 49 -11.52 3.82 -12.33
N ILE A 50 -11.99 4.75 -11.49
CA ILE A 50 -11.38 5.00 -10.19
C ILE A 50 -12.30 4.54 -9.06
N ARG A 51 -11.70 4.13 -7.96
CA ARG A 51 -12.40 3.85 -6.70
C ARG A 51 -12.02 4.88 -5.66
N LEU A 52 -13.02 5.54 -5.14
CA LEU A 52 -12.92 6.53 -4.07
C LEU A 52 -13.38 5.92 -2.75
N SER A 53 -12.69 6.23 -1.66
CA SER A 53 -12.97 5.70 -0.33
C SER A 53 -13.11 6.82 0.69
N ASN A 54 -14.16 6.72 1.50
CA ASN A 54 -14.41 7.51 2.69
C ASN A 54 -14.49 6.58 3.92
N ALA A 55 -13.64 5.54 3.93
CA ALA A 55 -13.61 4.48 4.95
C ALA A 55 -13.56 5.04 6.38
N TYR A 56 -12.95 6.20 6.57
CA TYR A 56 -12.79 6.80 7.89
C TYR A 56 -13.66 8.04 8.17
N GLY A 57 -14.37 8.55 7.16
CA GLY A 57 -15.27 9.68 7.34
C GLY A 57 -16.54 9.31 8.10
N THR A 58 -17.03 10.25 8.91
CA THR A 58 -18.28 10.12 9.70
C THR A 58 -19.48 10.77 9.02
N SER A 59 -19.28 11.48 7.91
CA SER A 59 -20.30 12.09 7.06
C SER A 59 -20.03 11.79 5.60
N SER A 60 -21.04 12.02 4.75
CA SER A 60 -20.87 11.89 3.29
C SER A 60 -19.93 12.98 2.76
N VAL A 61 -19.05 12.59 1.84
CA VAL A 61 -18.16 13.52 1.12
C VAL A 61 -18.67 13.71 -0.30
N ARG A 62 -18.88 14.96 -0.72
CA ARG A 62 -19.28 15.30 -2.10
C ARG A 62 -18.03 15.57 -2.94
N VAL A 63 -17.86 14.79 -4.01
CA VAL A 63 -16.92 15.07 -5.09
C VAL A 63 -17.73 15.68 -6.22
N ALA A 64 -17.52 16.97 -6.47
CA ALA A 64 -18.29 17.75 -7.44
C ALA A 64 -17.89 17.45 -8.89
N GLY A 65 -16.67 16.92 -9.09
CA GLY A 65 -16.23 16.37 -10.35
C GLY A 65 -14.90 15.65 -10.20
N ALA A 66 -14.61 14.76 -11.16
CA ALA A 66 -13.35 14.04 -11.22
C ALA A 66 -12.85 13.95 -12.67
N SER A 67 -11.54 13.84 -12.85
CA SER A 67 -10.92 13.53 -14.14
C SER A 67 -9.77 12.54 -13.98
N ALA A 68 -9.49 11.76 -15.03
CA ALA A 68 -8.30 10.92 -15.16
C ALA A 68 -7.63 11.19 -16.50
N GLY A 69 -6.33 11.53 -16.49
CA GLY A 69 -5.60 11.89 -17.71
C GLY A 69 -6.22 13.08 -18.46
N GLY A 70 -6.82 14.02 -17.71
CA GLY A 70 -7.55 15.17 -18.26
C GLY A 70 -8.95 14.87 -18.80
N ARG A 71 -9.42 13.61 -18.75
CA ARG A 71 -10.77 13.24 -19.17
C ARG A 71 -11.72 13.24 -17.98
N ARG A 72 -12.84 13.96 -18.09
CA ARG A 72 -13.90 13.94 -17.06
C ARG A 72 -14.47 12.54 -16.87
N LEU A 73 -14.67 12.19 -15.60
CA LEU A 73 -15.30 10.95 -15.18
C LEU A 73 -16.77 11.21 -14.83
N SER A 74 -17.55 10.14 -14.81
CA SER A 74 -18.94 10.14 -14.35
C SER A 74 -19.16 9.05 -13.30
N PHE A 75 -20.26 9.16 -12.55
CA PHE A 75 -20.68 8.22 -11.52
C PHE A 75 -22.18 7.96 -11.69
N GLY A 76 -22.53 6.79 -12.23
CA GLY A 76 -23.92 6.50 -12.59
C GLY A 76 -24.49 7.50 -13.60
N GLY A 77 -23.66 7.95 -14.55
CA GLY A 77 -24.01 8.94 -15.58
C GLY A 77 -23.99 10.40 -15.12
N ARG A 78 -23.64 10.69 -13.86
CA ARG A 78 -23.57 12.07 -13.32
C ARG A 78 -22.13 12.54 -13.18
N PRO A 79 -21.84 13.85 -13.29
CA PRO A 79 -20.48 14.37 -13.13
C PRO A 79 -20.00 14.35 -11.67
N ASP A 80 -20.93 14.34 -10.72
CA ASP A 80 -20.65 14.37 -9.27
C ASP A 80 -21.02 13.06 -8.58
N VAL A 81 -20.43 12.85 -7.40
CA VAL A 81 -20.76 11.72 -6.53
C VAL A 81 -20.70 12.09 -5.05
N ALA A 82 -21.53 11.44 -4.26
CA ALA A 82 -21.47 11.47 -2.82
C ALA A 82 -20.89 10.14 -2.34
N ILE A 83 -19.72 10.16 -1.70
CA ILE A 83 -19.13 8.99 -1.05
C ILE A 83 -19.76 8.89 0.34
N PRO A 84 -20.51 7.83 0.68
CA PRO A 84 -21.14 7.70 1.98
C PRO A 84 -20.13 7.70 3.12
N ALA A 85 -20.57 8.03 4.34
CA ALA A 85 -19.76 7.80 5.54
C ALA A 85 -19.37 6.32 5.63
N ARG A 86 -18.09 6.03 5.87
CA ARG A 86 -17.54 4.65 5.90
C ARG A 86 -17.74 3.87 4.59
N GLY A 87 -17.97 4.56 3.49
CA GLY A 87 -18.33 3.96 2.20
C GLY A 87 -17.33 4.20 1.09
N GLU A 88 -17.64 3.67 -0.08
CA GLU A 88 -16.85 3.82 -1.31
C GLU A 88 -17.75 4.29 -2.46
N ALA A 89 -17.12 4.82 -3.52
CA ALA A 89 -17.76 5.12 -4.79
C ALA A 89 -16.84 4.72 -5.94
N VAL A 90 -17.41 4.18 -7.02
CA VAL A 90 -16.67 3.78 -8.23
C VAL A 90 -17.18 4.58 -9.41
N SER A 91 -16.28 5.13 -10.22
CA SER A 91 -16.66 5.84 -11.44
C SER A 91 -17.19 4.88 -12.51
N ASP A 92 -17.98 5.42 -13.43
CA ASP A 92 -18.26 4.75 -14.69
C ASP A 92 -16.95 4.55 -15.48
N PRO A 93 -16.89 3.56 -16.39
CA PRO A 93 -15.74 3.36 -17.27
C PRO A 93 -15.51 4.55 -18.21
N ALA A 94 -14.30 5.11 -18.20
CA ALA A 94 -13.88 6.16 -19.11
C ALA A 94 -12.89 5.61 -20.14
N ARG A 95 -13.07 5.95 -21.43
CA ARG A 95 -12.12 5.60 -22.50
C ARG A 95 -10.84 6.42 -22.32
N LEU A 96 -9.80 5.74 -21.83
CA LEU A 96 -8.46 6.27 -21.64
C LEU A 96 -7.52 5.09 -21.78
N ALA A 97 -6.88 4.99 -22.95
CA ALA A 97 -5.87 3.98 -23.17
C ALA A 97 -4.65 4.29 -22.29
N VAL A 98 -4.21 3.29 -21.53
CA VAL A 98 -3.07 3.38 -20.63
C VAL A 98 -2.24 2.11 -20.73
N ALA A 99 -0.92 2.25 -20.59
CA ALA A 99 0.02 1.13 -20.55
C ALA A 99 0.60 0.93 -19.14
N ALA A 100 1.07 -0.29 -18.87
CA ALA A 100 1.84 -0.56 -17.66
C ALA A 100 3.12 0.30 -17.64
N GLY A 101 3.42 0.90 -16.50
CA GLY A 101 4.51 1.84 -16.30
C GLY A 101 4.18 3.30 -16.65
N GLU A 102 3.00 3.58 -17.21
CA GLU A 102 2.53 4.96 -17.36
C GLU A 102 1.94 5.50 -16.07
N SER A 103 2.00 6.82 -15.89
CA SER A 103 1.36 7.50 -14.78
C SER A 103 0.11 8.23 -15.23
N VAL A 104 -0.95 8.17 -14.43
CA VAL A 104 -2.20 8.90 -14.68
C VAL A 104 -2.42 9.94 -13.60
N ALA A 105 -2.66 11.18 -14.02
CA ALA A 105 -3.14 12.23 -13.14
C ALA A 105 -4.65 12.06 -12.91
N VAL A 106 -5.03 11.73 -11.67
CA VAL A 106 -6.43 11.76 -11.20
C VAL A 106 -6.66 13.06 -10.47
N THR A 107 -7.62 13.88 -10.92
CA THR A 107 -7.98 15.14 -10.27
C THR A 107 -9.39 15.05 -9.70
N LEU A 108 -9.57 15.42 -8.43
CA LEU A 108 -10.85 15.48 -7.73
C LEU A 108 -11.16 16.94 -7.38
N TYR A 109 -12.38 17.40 -7.62
CA TYR A 109 -12.84 18.73 -7.23
C TYR A 109 -13.88 18.66 -6.11
N PHE A 110 -13.68 19.46 -5.08
CA PHE A 110 -14.56 19.54 -3.91
C PHE A 110 -15.17 20.95 -3.82
N ASP A 111 -16.45 21.11 -4.15
CA ASP A 111 -17.18 22.39 -4.10
C ASP A 111 -17.68 22.76 -2.68
N ALA A 112 -17.76 21.75 -1.81
CA ALA A 112 -18.14 21.83 -0.41
C ALA A 112 -17.02 21.30 0.50
N ALA A 113 -17.05 21.69 1.78
CA ALA A 113 -16.08 21.23 2.75
C ALA A 113 -16.19 19.71 2.94
N THR A 114 -15.08 18.99 2.83
CA THR A 114 -15.05 17.54 3.03
C THR A 114 -15.07 17.15 4.51
N GLY A 115 -14.62 18.05 5.39
CA GLY A 115 -14.14 17.66 6.73
C GLY A 115 -12.88 16.79 6.63
N PRO A 116 -12.49 16.11 7.72
CA PRO A 116 -11.31 15.25 7.73
C PRO A 116 -11.35 14.20 6.61
N ALA A 117 -10.28 14.13 5.82
CA ALA A 117 -10.17 13.31 4.63
C ALA A 117 -9.55 11.95 4.94
N THR A 118 -10.23 10.88 4.49
CA THR A 118 -9.61 9.55 4.38
C THR A 118 -8.40 9.66 3.47
N PHE A 119 -7.25 9.20 3.93
CA PHE A 119 -5.98 9.41 3.24
C PHE A 119 -5.05 8.21 3.34
N HIS A 120 -3.90 8.27 2.70
CA HIS A 120 -2.78 7.35 2.88
C HIS A 120 -1.54 8.22 3.10
N ALA A 121 -0.87 8.03 4.25
CA ALA A 121 0.04 9.01 4.81
C ALA A 121 1.34 9.18 4.04
N GLN A 122 1.96 8.07 3.64
CA GLN A 122 3.31 8.03 3.09
C GLN A 122 3.26 7.52 1.65
N ALA A 123 2.74 8.35 0.75
CA ALA A 123 2.55 7.98 -0.65
C ALA A 123 3.86 7.76 -1.42
N PHE A 124 4.97 8.32 -0.92
CA PHE A 124 6.26 8.44 -1.62
C PHE A 124 6.12 8.99 -3.05
N ALA A 125 5.11 9.84 -3.23
CA ALA A 125 4.72 10.46 -4.47
C ALA A 125 3.98 11.77 -4.17
N THR A 126 3.99 12.70 -5.12
CA THR A 126 3.51 14.06 -4.89
C THR A 126 2.06 14.21 -5.34
N SER A 127 1.21 14.61 -4.39
CA SER A 127 -0.11 15.16 -4.63
C SER A 127 -0.06 16.68 -4.68
N HIS A 128 -0.94 17.27 -5.47
CA HIS A 128 -1.01 18.70 -5.69
C HIS A 128 -2.40 19.23 -5.34
N ARG A 129 -2.48 20.44 -4.77
CA ARG A 129 -3.76 21.12 -4.49
C ARG A 129 -3.74 22.52 -5.10
N GLY A 130 -4.89 22.94 -5.59
CA GLY A 130 -5.12 24.27 -6.15
C GLY A 130 -6.55 24.74 -5.91
N GLU A 131 -6.77 26.04 -5.92
CA GLU A 131 -8.08 26.66 -5.73
C GLU A 131 -8.96 26.52 -6.99
N GLY A 132 -10.26 26.34 -6.79
CA GLY A 132 -11.25 26.23 -7.86
C GLY A 132 -11.30 24.87 -8.56
N GLU A 133 -12.08 24.80 -9.64
CA GLU A 133 -12.24 23.61 -10.48
C GLU A 133 -11.13 23.55 -11.54
N LEU A 134 -10.18 22.62 -11.37
CA LEU A 134 -8.99 22.46 -12.22
C LEU A 134 -8.94 21.10 -12.92
N LEU A 135 -10.10 20.48 -13.15
CA LEU A 135 -10.22 19.10 -13.67
C LEU A 135 -9.54 18.90 -15.03
N GLU A 136 -9.43 19.95 -15.83
CA GLU A 136 -8.85 19.93 -17.18
C GLU A 136 -7.64 20.88 -17.31
N SER A 137 -7.23 21.52 -16.22
CA SER A 137 -6.13 22.51 -16.21
C SER A 137 -4.79 21.84 -16.00
N ALA A 138 -3.76 22.18 -16.78
CA ALA A 138 -2.39 21.75 -16.48
C ALA A 138 -1.82 22.48 -15.24
N ASP A 139 -2.20 23.75 -15.06
CA ASP A 139 -1.67 24.66 -14.06
C ASP A 139 -2.68 24.98 -12.95
N GLY A 140 -2.30 25.84 -12.00
CA GLY A 140 -3.16 26.31 -10.90
C GLY A 140 -3.02 25.53 -9.60
N PHE A 141 -2.08 24.59 -9.54
CA PHE A 141 -1.74 23.87 -8.32
C PHE A 141 -0.50 24.47 -7.68
N ASP A 142 -0.64 25.03 -6.48
CA ASP A 142 0.38 25.80 -5.77
C ASP A 142 0.83 25.16 -4.45
N ALA A 143 0.14 24.12 -3.99
CA ALA A 143 0.47 23.36 -2.80
C ALA A 143 0.75 21.89 -3.12
N VAL A 144 1.66 21.28 -2.35
CA VAL A 144 2.05 19.87 -2.50
C VAL A 144 1.96 19.11 -1.18
N SER A 145 1.76 17.80 -1.26
CA SER A 145 1.76 16.87 -0.14
C SER A 145 2.25 15.49 -0.61
N GLU A 146 2.89 14.73 0.27
CA GLU A 146 3.35 13.36 -0.01
C GLU A 146 2.35 12.29 0.49
N SER A 147 1.06 12.56 0.32
CA SER A 147 -0.04 11.68 0.75
C SER A 147 -1.06 11.52 -0.37
N TRP A 148 -1.79 10.40 -0.37
CA TRP A 148 -2.99 10.23 -1.20
C TRP A 148 -4.24 10.52 -0.38
N TYR A 149 -5.29 11.07 -0.99
CA TYR A 149 -6.56 11.40 -0.35
C TYR A 149 -7.72 10.90 -1.20
N PHE A 150 -8.64 10.23 -0.54
CA PHE A 150 -9.87 9.62 -1.09
C PHE A 150 -9.70 8.64 -2.25
N LEU A 151 -8.61 8.64 -3.02
CA LEU A 151 -8.35 7.69 -4.10
C LEU A 151 -7.76 6.40 -3.51
N SER A 152 -8.43 5.28 -3.75
CA SER A 152 -8.07 3.97 -3.19
C SER A 152 -7.70 2.93 -4.24
N ALA A 153 -8.19 3.09 -5.48
CA ALA A 153 -7.77 2.26 -6.60
C ALA A 153 -7.97 2.93 -7.96
N VAL A 154 -7.15 2.51 -8.93
CA VAL A 154 -7.41 2.66 -10.36
C VAL A 154 -7.52 1.26 -10.95
N GLU A 155 -8.59 1.04 -11.72
CA GLU A 155 -8.84 -0.23 -12.39
C GLU A 155 -8.87 -0.01 -13.90
N ALA A 156 -8.30 -0.97 -14.63
CA ALA A 156 -8.28 -1.00 -16.08
C ALA A 156 -8.96 -2.27 -16.59
N ASP A 157 -9.55 -2.21 -17.79
CA ASP A 157 -10.19 -3.37 -18.44
C ASP A 157 -9.17 -4.28 -19.16
N ALA A 158 -8.05 -4.55 -18.48
CA ALA A 158 -6.94 -5.37 -18.97
C ALA A 158 -7.31 -6.83 -19.24
N GLY A 159 -8.40 -7.31 -18.63
CA GLY A 159 -8.79 -8.72 -18.65
C GLY A 159 -7.82 -9.64 -17.90
N ARG A 160 -6.97 -9.08 -17.03
CA ARG A 160 -5.95 -9.83 -16.29
C ARG A 160 -6.47 -10.30 -14.94
N GLY A 161 -6.13 -11.54 -14.59
CA GLY A 161 -6.44 -12.15 -13.29
C GLY A 161 -5.21 -12.48 -12.46
N ASP A 162 -4.01 -12.11 -12.92
CA ASP A 162 -2.72 -12.49 -12.35
C ASP A 162 -2.10 -11.37 -11.49
N GLY A 163 -2.91 -10.47 -10.93
CA GLY A 163 -2.45 -9.39 -10.07
C GLY A 163 -1.85 -9.87 -8.75
N VAL A 164 -0.81 -9.19 -8.29
CA VAL A 164 -0.10 -9.45 -7.03
C VAL A 164 -0.37 -8.32 -6.03
N VAL A 165 -0.76 -8.65 -4.80
CA VAL A 165 -0.84 -7.67 -3.71
C VAL A 165 0.35 -7.85 -2.78
N LEU A 166 1.12 -6.78 -2.53
CA LEU A 166 2.14 -6.75 -1.50
C LEU A 166 1.52 -6.16 -0.23
N PHE A 167 1.33 -6.98 0.79
CA PHE A 167 0.65 -6.62 2.02
C PHE A 167 1.63 -6.53 3.20
N GLY A 168 1.74 -5.35 3.79
CA GLY A 168 2.75 -5.13 4.82
C GLY A 168 2.77 -3.76 5.49
N ASP A 169 3.91 -3.46 6.10
CA ASP A 169 4.17 -2.22 6.84
C ASP A 169 4.97 -1.18 6.01
N SER A 170 5.79 -0.35 6.65
CA SER A 170 6.65 0.68 6.02
C SER A 170 7.62 0.11 5.00
N ILE A 171 8.13 -1.11 5.20
CA ILE A 171 8.99 -1.77 4.22
C ILE A 171 8.19 -2.06 2.96
N THR A 172 6.93 -2.50 3.11
CA THR A 172 6.08 -2.74 1.94
C THR A 172 5.63 -1.42 1.29
N ASP A 173 5.29 -0.42 2.11
CA ASP A 173 4.82 0.89 1.68
C ASP A 173 5.87 1.62 0.82
N GLY A 174 7.14 1.51 1.23
CA GLY A 174 8.28 2.01 0.47
C GLY A 174 9.18 3.00 1.22
N PHE A 175 9.17 3.00 2.54
CA PHE A 175 10.01 3.90 3.33
C PHE A 175 11.49 3.73 2.99
N GLY A 176 12.20 4.84 2.78
CA GLY A 176 13.59 4.82 2.32
C GLY A 176 13.78 4.75 0.80
N SER A 177 12.70 4.60 0.03
CA SER A 177 12.74 4.81 -1.43
C SER A 177 12.80 6.30 -1.78
N THR A 178 13.40 6.63 -2.91
CA THR A 178 13.43 8.01 -3.41
C THR A 178 12.02 8.46 -3.82
N THR A 179 11.47 9.45 -3.10
CA THR A 179 10.15 10.03 -3.39
C THR A 179 10.00 10.43 -4.86
N GLY A 180 8.91 9.99 -5.49
CA GLY A 180 8.56 10.31 -6.87
C GLY A 180 9.40 9.61 -7.94
N ALA A 181 10.33 8.72 -7.56
CA ALA A 181 11.16 7.99 -8.51
C ALA A 181 10.59 6.62 -8.93
N ASP A 182 9.47 6.19 -8.32
CA ASP A 182 8.84 4.88 -8.54
C ASP A 182 9.84 3.70 -8.39
N ARG A 183 10.54 3.71 -7.25
CA ARG A 183 11.61 2.76 -6.87
C ARG A 183 11.27 1.89 -5.67
N ARG A 184 10.00 1.82 -5.28
CA ARG A 184 9.54 0.85 -4.28
C ARG A 184 9.64 -0.55 -4.87
N TRP A 185 9.68 -1.58 -4.03
CA TRP A 185 9.74 -2.95 -4.54
C TRP A 185 8.48 -3.36 -5.33
N SER A 186 7.32 -2.74 -5.08
CA SER A 186 6.11 -2.90 -5.90
C SER A 186 6.35 -2.45 -7.35
N ASP A 187 6.99 -1.30 -7.52
CA ASP A 187 7.27 -0.71 -8.82
C ASP A 187 8.31 -1.55 -9.59
N ALA A 188 9.35 -2.00 -8.88
CA ALA A 188 10.37 -2.90 -9.44
C ALA A 188 9.78 -4.26 -9.83
N LEU A 189 8.93 -4.85 -8.99
CA LEU A 189 8.30 -6.14 -9.26
C LEU A 189 7.36 -6.08 -10.47
N ALA A 190 6.58 -4.99 -10.59
CA ALA A 190 5.72 -4.77 -11.74
C ALA A 190 6.54 -4.74 -13.05
N ARG A 191 7.68 -4.04 -13.06
CA ARG A 191 8.58 -4.00 -14.22
C ARG A 191 9.21 -5.36 -14.54
N LEU A 192 9.65 -6.11 -13.51
CA LEU A 192 10.33 -7.39 -13.69
C LEU A 192 9.40 -8.50 -14.19
N THR A 193 8.18 -8.54 -13.66
CA THR A 193 7.21 -9.61 -13.96
C THR A 193 6.24 -9.25 -15.07
N GLY A 194 6.08 -7.94 -15.35
CA GLY A 194 5.02 -7.43 -16.21
C GLY A 194 3.63 -7.67 -15.65
N ARG A 195 3.46 -8.04 -14.37
CA ARG A 195 2.17 -8.27 -13.70
C ARG A 195 1.65 -6.97 -13.05
N PRO A 196 0.33 -6.79 -12.91
CA PRO A 196 -0.21 -5.78 -12.02
C PRO A 196 0.27 -6.07 -10.59
N VAL A 197 0.85 -5.07 -9.94
CA VAL A 197 1.35 -5.16 -8.57
C VAL A 197 0.75 -4.03 -7.76
N LEU A 198 0.06 -4.39 -6.69
CA LEU A 198 -0.61 -3.47 -5.78
C LEU A 198 0.19 -3.34 -4.49
N ASN A 199 0.44 -2.10 -4.08
CA ASN A 199 1.06 -1.82 -2.80
C ASN A 199 -0.03 -1.63 -1.73
N ALA A 200 -0.12 -2.57 -0.81
CA ALA A 200 -0.99 -2.52 0.37
C ALA A 200 -0.19 -2.33 1.66
N GLY A 201 0.96 -1.63 1.56
CA GLY A 201 1.75 -1.17 2.68
C GLY A 201 1.05 -0.06 3.46
N ILE A 202 1.34 0.01 4.77
CA ILE A 202 1.06 1.15 5.63
C ILE A 202 2.25 1.31 6.57
N GLY A 203 2.93 2.45 6.54
CA GLY A 203 4.01 2.75 7.48
C GLY A 203 3.68 2.41 8.94
N GLY A 204 4.58 1.69 9.62
CA GLY A 204 4.46 1.29 11.03
C GLY A 204 3.31 0.34 11.37
N ASN A 205 2.58 -0.20 10.37
CA ASN A 205 1.42 -1.03 10.62
C ASN A 205 1.77 -2.30 11.40
N LEU A 206 0.86 -2.71 12.26
CA LEU A 206 0.96 -3.87 13.13
C LEU A 206 0.02 -4.96 12.60
N LEU A 207 0.43 -6.23 12.68
CA LEU A 207 -0.40 -7.36 12.32
C LEU A 207 -1.57 -7.54 13.29
N LEU A 208 -1.30 -7.37 14.60
CA LEU A 208 -2.21 -7.80 15.67
C LEU A 208 -2.93 -6.67 16.40
N ASN A 209 -2.43 -5.44 16.30
CA ASN A 209 -2.89 -4.31 17.11
C ASN A 209 -3.24 -3.08 16.27
N ASP A 210 -4.30 -2.36 16.66
CA ASP A 210 -4.60 -1.06 16.05
C ASP A 210 -3.66 -0.01 16.64
N SER A 211 -3.30 0.99 15.84
CA SER A 211 -2.49 2.13 16.29
C SER A 211 -3.15 3.44 15.89
N ALA A 212 -3.09 4.42 16.79
CA ALA A 212 -3.54 5.78 16.51
C ALA A 212 -2.73 6.45 15.38
N TRP A 213 -1.48 6.02 15.17
CA TRP A 213 -0.58 6.54 14.15
C TRP A 213 -0.51 5.64 12.91
N TYR A 214 -0.56 4.32 13.11
CA TYR A 214 -0.29 3.34 12.06
C TYR A 214 -1.51 2.55 11.58
N GLY A 215 -2.70 2.98 11.99
CA GLY A 215 -3.97 2.52 11.48
C GLY A 215 -4.44 1.18 12.05
N GLU A 216 -5.43 0.59 11.37
CA GLU A 216 -6.03 -0.68 11.75
C GLU A 216 -5.06 -1.84 11.59
N LYS A 217 -5.14 -2.81 12.50
CA LYS A 217 -4.32 -4.03 12.45
C LYS A 217 -4.47 -4.79 11.13
N GLY A 218 -3.37 -5.40 10.70
CA GLY A 218 -3.26 -6.14 9.45
C GLY A 218 -4.37 -7.17 9.26
N VAL A 219 -4.64 -7.98 10.29
CA VAL A 219 -5.69 -9.02 10.23
C VAL A 219 -7.09 -8.49 9.96
N HIS A 220 -7.38 -7.23 10.34
CA HIS A 220 -8.67 -6.59 10.15
C HIS A 220 -8.76 -5.94 8.76
N ARG A 221 -7.73 -5.21 8.34
CA ARG A 221 -7.74 -4.51 7.04
C ARG A 221 -7.55 -5.42 5.83
N PHE A 222 -7.09 -6.67 6.02
CA PHE A 222 -6.80 -7.61 4.94
C PHE A 222 -7.94 -7.80 3.94
N GLY A 223 -9.19 -7.89 4.42
CA GLY A 223 -10.36 -8.03 3.55
C GLY A 223 -10.55 -6.84 2.60
N ARG A 224 -10.30 -5.62 3.08
CA ARG A 224 -10.41 -4.38 2.30
C ARG A 224 -9.20 -4.22 1.37
N ASP A 225 -8.00 -4.40 1.90
CA ASP A 225 -6.78 -4.02 1.18
C ASP A 225 -6.33 -5.09 0.18
N VAL A 226 -6.71 -6.36 0.40
CA VAL A 226 -6.33 -7.50 -0.46
C VAL A 226 -7.54 -8.11 -1.16
N LEU A 227 -8.53 -8.60 -0.40
CA LEU A 227 -9.58 -9.46 -0.96
C LEU A 227 -10.62 -8.69 -1.79
N SER A 228 -10.69 -7.38 -1.64
CA SER A 228 -11.59 -6.53 -2.42
C SER A 228 -10.98 -6.06 -3.75
N GLN A 229 -9.70 -6.39 -4.02
CA GLN A 229 -9.03 -5.95 -5.25
C GLN A 229 -9.45 -6.83 -6.43
N ALA A 230 -9.64 -6.21 -7.59
CA ALA A 230 -10.11 -6.90 -8.78
C ALA A 230 -8.92 -7.52 -9.54
N GLY A 231 -9.09 -8.76 -10.02
CA GLY A 231 -8.10 -9.41 -10.88
C GLY A 231 -6.79 -9.78 -10.19
N VAL A 232 -6.82 -10.03 -8.88
CA VAL A 232 -5.66 -10.53 -8.11
C VAL A 232 -5.77 -12.04 -7.88
N ASP A 233 -4.65 -12.75 -7.98
CA ASP A 233 -4.53 -14.19 -7.68
C ASP A 233 -3.50 -14.48 -6.60
N THR A 234 -2.66 -13.50 -6.26
CA THR A 234 -1.50 -13.69 -5.38
C THR A 234 -1.46 -12.58 -4.34
N VAL A 235 -1.17 -12.96 -3.09
CA VAL A 235 -0.80 -12.02 -2.03
C VAL A 235 0.54 -12.42 -1.44
N VAL A 236 1.41 -11.43 -1.25
CA VAL A 236 2.69 -11.56 -0.55
C VAL A 236 2.57 -10.88 0.80
N VAL A 237 2.88 -11.61 1.88
CA VAL A 237 2.77 -11.09 3.25
C VAL A 237 4.17 -10.80 3.80
N LEU A 238 4.44 -9.52 4.08
CA LEU A 238 5.62 -9.04 4.80
C LEU A 238 5.16 -8.04 5.86
N LEU A 239 4.77 -8.54 7.03
CA LEU A 239 4.21 -7.75 8.13
C LEU A 239 4.58 -8.41 9.46
N GLY A 240 4.65 -7.65 10.55
CA GLY A 240 4.88 -8.17 11.90
C GLY A 240 6.17 -7.67 12.54
N LEU A 241 7.03 -6.97 11.79
CA LEU A 241 8.24 -6.37 12.34
C LEU A 241 7.93 -5.36 13.44
N ASN A 242 6.93 -4.51 13.23
CA ASN A 242 6.53 -3.50 14.22
C ASN A 242 5.93 -4.12 15.49
N ASP A 243 5.21 -5.25 15.36
CA ASP A 243 4.62 -5.97 16.50
C ASP A 243 5.71 -6.47 17.45
N ILE A 244 6.87 -6.81 16.90
CA ILE A 244 8.06 -7.23 17.65
C ILE A 244 8.79 -5.98 18.19
N GLY A 245 9.16 -5.07 17.29
CA GLY A 245 10.16 -4.05 17.57
C GLY A 245 9.67 -2.86 18.40
N PHE A 246 8.37 -2.53 18.39
CA PHE A 246 7.87 -1.39 19.16
C PHE A 246 8.03 -1.56 20.68
N SER A 247 8.09 -2.81 21.15
CA SER A 247 8.31 -3.14 22.57
C SER A 247 9.77 -3.02 23.00
N GLU A 248 10.72 -3.09 22.06
CA GLU A 248 12.16 -2.89 22.29
C GLU A 248 12.53 -1.40 22.30
N ALA A 249 11.83 -0.62 21.47
CA ALA A 249 12.00 0.81 21.45
C ALA A 249 11.65 1.42 22.82
N GLY A 250 12.40 2.46 23.21
CA GLY A 250 12.14 3.22 24.43
C GLY A 250 10.78 3.92 24.45
N GLU A 251 10.62 4.92 25.31
CA GLU A 251 9.38 5.71 25.35
C GLU A 251 9.18 6.53 24.06
N GLN A 252 8.46 5.94 23.11
CA GLN A 252 8.07 6.52 21.83
C GLN A 252 6.53 6.64 21.78
N PRO A 253 5.96 7.85 21.88
CA PRO A 253 4.51 8.05 21.90
C PRO A 253 3.79 7.54 20.64
N THR A 254 4.48 7.51 19.51
CA THR A 254 3.95 7.05 18.21
C THR A 254 3.84 5.53 18.16
N TYR A 255 4.72 4.79 18.84
CA TYR A 255 4.77 3.33 18.87
C TYR A 255 3.78 2.72 19.88
N ARG A 256 2.63 3.37 20.10
CA ARG A 256 1.64 2.89 21.06
C ARG A 256 0.38 2.38 20.35
N PRO A 257 -0.17 1.22 20.76
CA PRO A 257 0.31 0.34 21.84
C PRO A 257 1.58 -0.45 21.43
N ALA A 258 2.45 -0.73 22.40
CA ALA A 258 3.66 -1.56 22.25
C ALA A 258 3.60 -2.77 23.20
N PRO A 259 2.64 -3.70 23.04
CA PRO A 259 2.66 -4.92 23.81
C PRO A 259 3.91 -5.73 23.44
N VAL A 260 4.45 -6.49 24.41
CA VAL A 260 5.40 -7.55 24.09
C VAL A 260 4.59 -8.67 23.43
N VAL A 261 4.98 -9.05 22.22
CA VAL A 261 4.31 -10.07 21.41
C VAL A 261 5.24 -11.27 21.24
N GLU A 262 4.69 -12.46 21.41
CA GLU A 262 5.42 -13.72 21.22
C GLU A 262 5.22 -14.30 19.80
N ALA A 263 6.12 -15.22 19.40
CA ALA A 263 6.10 -15.78 18.05
C ALA A 263 4.79 -16.52 17.72
N ASP A 264 4.18 -17.21 18.68
CA ASP A 264 2.95 -17.97 18.49
C ASP A 264 1.72 -17.07 18.21
N GLU A 265 1.69 -15.88 18.81
CA GLU A 265 0.67 -14.86 18.55
C GLU A 265 0.76 -14.32 17.10
N LEU A 266 1.99 -14.03 16.64
CA LEU A 266 2.22 -13.61 15.25
C LEU A 266 1.87 -14.73 14.27
N ILE A 267 2.28 -15.97 14.55
CA ILE A 267 1.94 -17.15 13.76
C ILE A 267 0.42 -17.34 13.69
N ALA A 268 -0.32 -17.13 14.78
CA ALA A 268 -1.78 -17.17 14.76
C ALA A 268 -2.39 -16.07 13.85
N GLY A 269 -1.80 -14.87 13.86
CA GLY A 269 -2.14 -13.77 12.94
C GLY A 269 -1.89 -14.12 11.47
N TYR A 270 -0.70 -14.63 11.12
CA TYR A 270 -0.37 -15.07 9.76
C TYR A 270 -1.31 -16.17 9.28
N ARG A 271 -1.62 -17.15 10.14
CA ARG A 271 -2.61 -18.20 9.84
C ARG A 271 -3.99 -17.63 9.57
N ALA A 272 -4.39 -16.53 10.23
CA ALA A 272 -5.63 -15.84 9.92
C ALA A 272 -5.62 -15.22 8.52
N LEU A 273 -4.50 -14.58 8.12
CA LEU A 273 -4.33 -14.04 6.76
C LEU A 273 -4.38 -15.15 5.70
N ILE A 274 -3.63 -16.25 5.92
CA ILE A 274 -3.61 -17.42 5.01
C ILE A 274 -5.02 -17.98 4.81
N ARG A 275 -5.79 -18.17 5.89
CA ARG A 275 -7.18 -18.64 5.80
C ARG A 275 -8.07 -17.68 5.02
N GLN A 276 -7.95 -16.38 5.27
CA GLN A 276 -8.71 -15.35 4.56
C GLN A 276 -8.39 -15.35 3.06
N ALA A 277 -7.10 -15.42 2.69
CA ALA A 277 -6.65 -15.44 1.30
C ALA A 277 -7.12 -16.71 0.56
N ARG A 278 -6.92 -17.89 1.17
CA ARG A 278 -7.35 -19.18 0.59
C ARG A 278 -8.87 -19.27 0.44
N SER A 279 -9.65 -18.62 1.31
CA SER A 279 -11.12 -18.54 1.16
C SER A 279 -11.56 -17.82 -0.12
N ARG A 280 -10.66 -17.05 -0.74
CA ARG A 280 -10.86 -16.38 -2.03
C ARG A 280 -10.04 -17.00 -3.16
N GLY A 281 -9.40 -18.14 -2.92
CA GLY A 281 -8.59 -18.84 -3.93
C GLY A 281 -7.27 -18.16 -4.27
N LEU A 282 -6.78 -17.25 -3.42
CA LEU A 282 -5.48 -16.61 -3.64
C LEU A 282 -4.33 -17.54 -3.25
N THR A 283 -3.26 -17.50 -4.04
CA THR A 283 -1.93 -17.99 -3.68
C THR A 283 -1.33 -17.08 -2.62
N VAL A 284 -0.83 -17.64 -1.53
CA VAL A 284 -0.25 -16.90 -0.41
C VAL A 284 1.26 -17.15 -0.36
N VAL A 285 2.02 -16.10 -0.62
CA VAL A 285 3.49 -16.11 -0.51
C VAL A 285 3.89 -15.48 0.82
N GLY A 286 4.63 -16.24 1.64
CA GLY A 286 5.24 -15.71 2.86
C GLY A 286 6.58 -15.06 2.53
N ALA A 287 6.81 -13.84 3.01
CA ALA A 287 8.14 -13.23 3.00
C ALA A 287 8.70 -13.26 4.42
N THR A 288 9.91 -13.79 4.59
CA THR A 288 10.61 -13.71 5.88
C THR A 288 10.86 -12.24 6.23
N LEU A 289 10.73 -11.88 7.51
CA LEU A 289 11.11 -10.58 8.03
C LEU A 289 12.57 -10.30 7.66
N LEU A 290 12.87 -9.05 7.29
CA LEU A 290 14.23 -8.63 6.99
C LEU A 290 15.09 -8.69 8.26
N PRO A 291 16.42 -8.76 8.15
CA PRO A 291 17.29 -8.50 9.29
C PRO A 291 17.14 -7.03 9.70
N PHE A 292 17.09 -6.73 11.00
CA PHE A 292 16.91 -5.37 11.53
C PHE A 292 17.81 -5.09 12.74
N GLY A 293 18.88 -5.87 12.87
CA GLY A 293 19.91 -5.73 13.88
C GLY A 293 20.57 -4.35 13.86
N GLY A 294 20.61 -3.71 15.02
CA GLY A 294 21.16 -2.37 15.19
C GLY A 294 20.18 -1.22 14.95
N SER A 295 18.92 -1.51 14.59
CA SER A 295 17.83 -0.52 14.59
C SER A 295 17.32 -0.24 16.02
N ASP A 296 16.44 0.75 16.16
CA ASP A 296 15.71 1.03 17.41
C ASP A 296 14.62 -0.02 17.73
N HIS A 297 14.37 -0.95 16.80
CA HIS A 297 13.45 -2.09 16.95
C HIS A 297 14.17 -3.34 17.47
N TRP A 298 15.50 -3.31 17.64
CA TRP A 298 16.30 -4.47 17.96
C TRP A 298 16.62 -4.61 19.45
N GLY A 299 16.44 -5.82 19.96
CA GLY A 299 16.85 -6.24 21.30
C GLY A 299 16.84 -7.76 21.42
N GLY A 300 17.10 -8.27 22.63
CA GLY A 300 17.21 -9.71 22.85
C GLY A 300 15.91 -10.46 22.56
N HIS A 301 14.78 -9.86 22.93
CA HIS A 301 13.45 -10.43 22.68
C HIS A 301 13.14 -10.42 21.19
N ALA A 302 13.37 -9.30 20.52
CA ALA A 302 13.14 -9.17 19.09
C ALA A 302 14.01 -10.12 18.25
N ALA A 303 15.26 -10.34 18.64
CA ALA A 303 16.14 -11.31 17.99
C ALA A 303 15.59 -12.74 18.10
N GLU A 304 15.09 -13.13 19.26
CA GLU A 304 14.51 -14.45 19.49
C GLU A 304 13.21 -14.65 18.70
N VAL A 305 12.25 -13.73 18.86
CA VAL A 305 10.92 -13.84 18.21
C VAL A 305 11.03 -13.76 16.70
N SER A 306 11.84 -12.85 16.15
CA SER A 306 11.99 -12.73 14.69
C SER A 306 12.62 -13.96 14.06
N ARG A 307 13.59 -14.60 14.73
CA ARG A 307 14.17 -15.89 14.30
C ARG A 307 13.11 -16.98 14.28
N GLU A 308 12.31 -17.13 15.34
CA GLU A 308 11.26 -18.15 15.41
C GLU A 308 10.18 -17.96 14.34
N VAL A 309 9.75 -16.71 14.13
CA VAL A 309 8.81 -16.35 13.06
C VAL A 309 9.40 -16.70 11.69
N ASN A 310 10.65 -16.31 11.41
CA ASN A 310 11.30 -16.61 10.13
C ASN A 310 11.51 -18.11 9.90
N GLU A 311 11.85 -18.87 10.95
CA GLU A 311 11.93 -20.33 10.92
C GLU A 311 10.56 -20.95 10.58
N TRP A 312 9.48 -20.49 11.20
CA TRP A 312 8.12 -20.95 10.90
C TRP A 312 7.72 -20.61 9.46
N ILE A 313 7.90 -19.36 9.02
CA ILE A 313 7.61 -18.91 7.65
C ILE A 313 8.30 -19.85 6.65
N SER A 314 9.57 -20.16 6.88
CA SER A 314 10.41 -20.92 5.95
C SER A 314 10.16 -22.43 5.94
N ARG A 315 9.74 -23.01 7.08
CA ARG A 315 9.77 -24.48 7.27
C ARG A 315 8.42 -25.12 7.57
N ALA A 316 7.43 -24.35 8.02
CA ALA A 316 6.14 -24.92 8.42
C ALA A 316 5.30 -25.44 7.23
N GLY A 317 5.60 -24.98 6.01
CA GLY A 317 4.87 -25.38 4.81
C GLY A 317 3.42 -24.88 4.77
N GLU A 318 3.10 -23.82 5.52
CA GLU A 318 1.74 -23.26 5.58
C GLU A 318 1.45 -22.26 4.47
N TYR A 319 2.48 -21.60 3.92
CA TYR A 319 2.40 -20.78 2.72
C TYR A 319 2.51 -21.64 1.45
N ASP A 320 1.96 -21.15 0.34
CA ASP A 320 2.02 -21.83 -0.95
C ASP A 320 3.42 -21.68 -1.59
N ALA A 321 4.10 -20.56 -1.28
CA ALA A 321 5.51 -20.34 -1.58
C ALA A 321 6.14 -19.40 -0.54
N VAL A 322 7.47 -19.37 -0.47
CA VAL A 322 8.22 -18.50 0.44
C VAL A 322 9.31 -17.76 -0.30
N VAL A 323 9.45 -16.47 -0.02
CA VAL A 323 10.61 -15.66 -0.40
C VAL A 323 11.46 -15.35 0.83
N ASP A 324 12.69 -15.86 0.85
CA ASP A 324 13.66 -15.68 1.93
C ASP A 324 14.38 -14.33 1.79
N LEU A 325 13.64 -13.26 2.10
CA LEU A 325 14.18 -11.90 2.09
C LEU A 325 15.19 -11.67 3.22
N HIS A 326 15.11 -12.43 4.32
CA HIS A 326 16.07 -12.33 5.42
C HIS A 326 17.48 -12.59 4.89
N ARG A 327 17.68 -13.75 4.27
CA ARG A 327 18.98 -14.14 3.72
C ARG A 327 19.45 -13.24 2.58
N VAL A 328 18.53 -12.80 1.72
CA VAL A 328 18.88 -11.99 0.55
C VAL A 328 19.32 -10.57 0.96
N MET A 329 18.78 -10.04 2.06
CA MET A 329 19.03 -8.68 2.53
C MET A 329 20.13 -8.61 3.60
N ALA A 330 20.58 -9.74 4.14
CA ALA A 330 21.56 -9.82 5.23
C ALA A 330 22.98 -9.39 4.83
N ASP A 331 23.67 -8.76 5.78
CA ASP A 331 25.12 -8.58 5.71
C ASP A 331 25.82 -9.95 5.87
N PRO A 332 26.70 -10.37 4.93
CA PRO A 332 27.46 -11.61 5.05
C PRO A 332 28.35 -11.70 6.29
N ALA A 333 28.74 -10.56 6.88
CA ALA A 333 29.56 -10.50 8.08
C ALA A 333 28.73 -10.56 9.38
N ASP A 334 27.47 -10.15 9.33
CA ASP A 334 26.55 -10.11 10.47
C ASP A 334 25.10 -10.36 9.98
N PRO A 335 24.63 -11.62 9.95
CA PRO A 335 23.36 -11.98 9.34
C PRO A 335 22.12 -11.35 9.97
N ASP A 336 22.23 -10.80 11.18
CA ASP A 336 21.14 -10.10 11.86
C ASP A 336 20.97 -8.66 11.33
N ARG A 337 21.92 -8.13 10.56
CA ARG A 337 21.91 -6.75 10.04
C ARG A 337 21.58 -6.69 8.55
N LEU A 338 20.93 -5.60 8.14
CA LEU A 338 20.83 -5.27 6.72
C LEU A 338 22.22 -5.08 6.12
N HIS A 339 22.41 -5.62 4.92
CA HIS A 339 23.60 -5.36 4.13
C HIS A 339 23.73 -3.83 3.91
N PRO A 340 24.88 -3.21 4.22
CA PRO A 340 25.03 -1.75 4.16
C PRO A 340 24.67 -1.11 2.82
N ALA A 341 24.92 -1.80 1.70
CA ALA A 341 24.52 -1.34 0.37
C ALA A 341 23.00 -1.26 0.13
N TYR A 342 22.20 -1.96 0.94
CA TYR A 342 20.74 -2.01 0.83
C TYR A 342 20.05 -1.20 1.93
N ASP A 343 20.78 -0.77 2.95
CA ASP A 343 20.28 -0.01 4.09
C ASP A 343 20.04 1.47 3.70
N PHE A 344 18.89 2.01 4.11
CA PHE A 344 18.60 3.44 4.02
C PHE A 344 19.44 4.28 5.00
N GLY A 345 19.93 3.65 6.07
CA GLY A 345 20.80 4.24 7.09
C GLY A 345 20.25 4.12 8.51
N ASP A 346 19.08 3.52 8.69
CA ASP A 346 18.45 3.28 10.00
C ASP A 346 18.52 1.82 10.44
N HIS A 347 19.18 0.96 9.65
CA HIS A 347 19.32 -0.47 9.90
C HIS A 347 17.99 -1.24 9.90
N LEU A 348 16.93 -0.65 9.34
CA LEU A 348 15.59 -1.21 9.31
C LEU A 348 14.98 -1.19 7.90
N HIS A 349 15.08 -0.05 7.22
CA HIS A 349 14.42 0.16 5.95
C HIS A 349 15.38 -0.03 4.77
N PRO A 350 14.94 -0.70 3.70
CA PRO A 350 15.68 -0.73 2.45
C PRO A 350 15.77 0.65 1.78
N ASN A 351 16.89 0.90 1.10
CA ASN A 351 17.00 1.95 0.09
C ASN A 351 16.53 1.45 -1.30
N ASP A 352 16.58 2.30 -2.32
CA ASP A 352 16.23 1.95 -3.71
C ASP A 352 16.88 0.63 -4.21
N LYS A 353 18.15 0.40 -3.87
CA LYS A 353 18.87 -0.82 -4.29
C LYS A 353 18.37 -2.04 -3.54
N GLY A 354 18.10 -1.90 -2.24
CA GLY A 354 17.49 -2.95 -1.43
C GLY A 354 16.10 -3.35 -1.94
N TYR A 355 15.26 -2.38 -2.28
CA TYR A 355 13.94 -2.64 -2.86
C TYR A 355 14.00 -3.36 -4.22
N GLN A 356 14.97 -3.01 -5.07
CA GLN A 356 15.22 -3.73 -6.31
C GLN A 356 15.59 -5.21 -6.04
N VAL A 357 16.45 -5.46 -5.06
CA VAL A 357 16.89 -6.82 -4.68
C VAL A 357 15.72 -7.65 -4.13
N MET A 358 14.87 -7.06 -3.29
CA MET A 358 13.66 -7.73 -2.79
C MET A 358 12.72 -8.12 -3.95
N ALA A 359 12.53 -7.22 -4.92
CA ALA A 359 11.69 -7.48 -6.08
C ALA A 359 12.25 -8.58 -6.98
N GLU A 360 13.58 -8.63 -7.19
CA GLU A 360 14.26 -9.69 -7.94
C GLU A 360 14.08 -11.07 -7.27
N ALA A 361 14.23 -11.14 -5.95
CA ALA A 361 14.04 -12.37 -5.18
C ALA A 361 12.59 -12.87 -5.28
N LEU A 362 11.61 -11.98 -5.13
CA LEU A 362 10.20 -12.33 -5.27
C LEU A 362 9.82 -12.71 -6.71
N ALA A 363 10.33 -12.00 -7.70
CA ALA A 363 10.09 -12.31 -9.11
C ALA A 363 10.54 -13.74 -9.47
N ALA A 364 11.64 -14.22 -8.88
CA ALA A 364 12.11 -15.59 -9.05
C ALA A 364 11.16 -16.64 -8.44
N VAL A 365 10.52 -16.32 -7.31
CA VAL A 365 9.51 -17.19 -6.66
C VAL A 365 8.19 -17.22 -7.43
N LEU A 366 7.84 -16.11 -8.09
CA LEU A 366 6.59 -15.99 -8.86
C LEU A 366 6.66 -16.58 -10.28
N GLN A 367 7.82 -17.08 -10.74
CA GLN A 367 7.91 -17.76 -12.03
C GLN A 367 7.09 -19.06 -11.98
N PRO A 368 6.31 -19.40 -13.02
CA PRO A 368 5.70 -20.71 -13.10
C PRO A 368 6.81 -21.78 -13.09
N VAL A 369 6.64 -22.83 -12.28
CA VAL A 369 7.51 -24.01 -12.33
C VAL A 369 7.33 -24.62 -13.72
N VAL A 370 8.35 -24.47 -14.58
CA VAL A 370 8.37 -24.99 -15.96
C VAL A 370 8.42 -26.51 -15.98
#